data_AF-A0A5U9KY31-F1
#
_entry.id   AF-A0A5U9KY31-F1
#
_cell.length_a   1.000
_cell.length_b   1.000
_cell.length_c   1.000
_cell.angle_alpha   90.00
_cell.angle_beta   90.00
_cell.angle_gamma   90.00
#
_symmetry.space_group_name_H-M   'P 1'
#
loop_
_entity.id
_entity.type
_entity.pdbx_description
1 polymer ?
#
loop_
_entity_poly.entity_id
_entity_poly.type
_entity_poly.pdbx_seq_one_letter_code
_entity_poly.pdbx_strand_id
1 'polypeptide(L)'
;MRDMYDVMDRWGAWAAADSNGVDWQPIAAGFKGLLPYGKKSRLQCDDDEGIMIDGCVARLRKYKPEEYELIIAHFVIGISLRAIAKKRKCSDGTIRKELQTAMGFVEGCMSMLEA
;
A
#
# COMPACT_ATOMS: atom_id res chain seq x y z
N MET A 1 -11.17 -15.63 7.38
CA MET A 1 -9.97 -14.82 7.68
C MET A 1 -9.44 -14.35 6.34
N ARG A 2 -9.50 -13.04 6.06
CA ARG A 2 -9.00 -12.47 4.80
C ARG A 2 -7.47 -12.48 4.84
N ASP A 3 -6.81 -12.80 3.73
CA ASP A 3 -5.37 -12.59 3.63
C ASP A 3 -5.12 -11.10 3.41
N MET A 4 -4.76 -10.40 4.49
CA MET A 4 -4.54 -8.96 4.45
C MET A 4 -3.36 -8.55 3.58
N TYR A 5 -2.39 -9.43 3.34
CA TYR A 5 -1.30 -9.10 2.43
C TYR A 5 -1.83 -8.99 1.00
N ASP A 6 -2.67 -9.93 0.57
CA ASP A 6 -3.29 -9.92 -0.76
C ASP A 6 -4.25 -8.74 -0.94
N VAL A 7 -5.04 -8.41 0.09
CA VAL A 7 -5.92 -7.23 0.09
C VAL A 7 -5.11 -5.95 -0.12
N MET A 8 -4.05 -5.78 0.67
CA MET A 8 -3.18 -4.60 0.58
C MET A 8 -2.38 -4.55 -0.73
N ASP A 9 -2.03 -5.71 -1.32
CA ASP A 9 -1.36 -5.76 -2.62
C ASP A 9 -2.28 -5.29 -3.75
N ARG A 10 -3.55 -5.72 -3.73
CA ARG A 10 -4.57 -5.27 -4.70
C ARG A 10 -4.90 -3.80 -4.55
N TRP A 11 -5.09 -3.34 -3.31
CA TRP A 11 -5.27 -1.92 -3.03
C TRP A 11 -4.05 -1.10 -3.48
N GLY A 12 -2.83 -1.58 -3.20
CA GLY A 12 -1.62 -0.89 -3.62
C GLY A 12 -1.48 -0.80 -5.14
N ALA A 13 -1.97 -1.80 -5.88
CA ALA A 13 -2.07 -1.75 -7.34
C ALA A 13 -3.12 -0.74 -7.81
N TRP A 14 -4.29 -0.73 -7.18
CA TRP A 14 -5.37 0.23 -7.45
C TRP A 14 -4.92 1.67 -7.15
N ALA A 15 -4.30 1.92 -6.00
CA ALA A 15 -3.82 3.24 -5.59
C ALA A 15 -2.71 3.78 -6.52
N ALA A 16 -1.88 2.89 -7.10
CA ALA A 16 -0.82 3.26 -8.03
C ALA A 16 -1.30 3.43 -9.49
N ALA A 17 -2.56 3.13 -9.80
CA ALA A 17 -3.09 3.19 -11.15
C ALA A 17 -3.46 4.63 -11.57
N ASP A 18 -3.12 4.98 -12.81
CA ASP A 18 -3.28 6.33 -13.38
C ASP A 18 -4.73 6.82 -13.51
N SER A 19 -5.71 5.91 -13.41
CA SER A 19 -7.13 6.20 -13.64
C SER A 19 -7.90 6.58 -12.37
N ASN A 20 -7.32 6.39 -11.19
CA ASN A 20 -8.11 6.32 -9.96
C ASN A 20 -8.16 7.65 -9.20
N GLY A 21 -7.60 8.73 -9.77
CA GLY A 21 -7.69 10.08 -9.22
C GLY A 21 -6.88 10.31 -7.93
N VAL A 22 -6.04 9.37 -7.52
CA VAL A 22 -5.16 9.47 -6.35
C VAL A 22 -3.72 9.80 -6.78
N ASP A 23 -3.08 10.77 -6.13
CA ASP A 23 -1.80 11.37 -6.52
C ASP A 23 -0.54 10.49 -6.31
N TRP A 24 -0.67 9.16 -6.40
CA TRP A 24 0.46 8.24 -6.17
C TRP A 24 1.31 7.96 -7.41
N GLN A 25 1.18 8.77 -8.47
CA GLN A 25 1.85 8.59 -9.75
C GLN A 25 3.35 8.28 -9.58
N PRO A 26 3.79 7.03 -9.78
CA PRO A 26 5.18 6.65 -9.54
C PRO A 26 6.11 7.10 -10.67
N ILE A 27 5.55 7.64 -11.76
CA ILE A 27 6.24 8.06 -12.97
C ILE A 27 5.97 9.54 -13.16
N ALA A 28 7.03 10.35 -13.23
CA ALA A 28 6.90 11.76 -13.59
C ALA A 28 6.18 11.88 -14.94
N ALA A 29 5.26 12.85 -15.07
CA ALA A 29 4.37 12.98 -16.22
C ALA A 29 5.08 12.92 -17.59
N GLY A 30 6.33 13.42 -17.68
CA GLY A 30 7.16 13.39 -18.91
C GLY A 30 7.70 12.00 -19.31
N PHE A 31 7.61 11.00 -18.44
CA PHE A 31 8.06 9.62 -18.71
C PHE A 31 6.89 8.64 -18.90
N LYS A 32 5.64 9.14 -18.88
CA LYS A 32 4.43 8.33 -19.07
C LYS A 32 4.43 7.71 -20.47
N GLY A 33 4.37 6.37 -20.53
CA GLY A 33 4.36 5.61 -21.78
C GLY A 33 5.74 5.21 -22.34
N LEU A 34 6.85 5.68 -21.74
CA LEU A 34 8.20 5.38 -22.20
C LEU A 34 8.88 4.22 -21.45
N LEU A 35 8.41 3.87 -20.25
CA LEU A 35 8.95 2.75 -19.48
C LEU A 35 8.25 1.44 -19.88
N PRO A 36 9.02 0.37 -20.19
CA PRO A 36 8.44 -0.93 -20.49
C PRO A 36 7.63 -1.40 -19.29
N TYR A 37 6.36 -1.69 -19.56
CA TYR A 37 5.31 -2.16 -18.66
C TYR A 37 5.84 -3.10 -17.55
N GLY A 38 5.93 -2.58 -16.33
CA GLY A 38 6.27 -3.39 -15.14
C GLY A 38 5.21 -3.40 -14.05
N LYS A 39 4.27 -2.45 -14.04
CA LYS A 39 3.29 -2.29 -12.95
C LYS A 39 1.82 -2.44 -13.35
N LYS A 40 1.49 -2.42 -14.65
CA LYS A 40 0.09 -2.52 -15.12
C LYS A 40 -0.53 -3.93 -15.02
N SER A 41 0.23 -4.93 -14.57
CA SER A 41 -0.24 -6.32 -14.50
C SER A 41 -0.64 -6.77 -13.09
N ARG A 42 -0.45 -5.94 -12.05
CA ARG A 42 -0.91 -6.28 -10.70
C ARG A 42 -2.44 -6.24 -10.69
N LEU A 43 -3.05 -7.27 -10.10
CA LEU A 43 -4.49 -7.35 -9.96
C LEU A 43 -4.96 -6.23 -9.02
N GLN A 44 -5.97 -5.48 -9.42
CA GLN A 44 -6.52 -4.36 -8.66
C GLN A 44 -7.80 -4.81 -7.95
N CYS A 45 -8.11 -4.15 -6.83
CA CYS A 45 -9.47 -4.15 -6.30
C CYS A 45 -10.39 -3.26 -7.14
N ASP A 46 -11.69 -3.31 -6.88
CA ASP A 46 -12.63 -2.33 -7.43
C ASP A 46 -12.54 -0.97 -6.70
N ASP A 47 -13.25 0.02 -7.21
CA ASP A 47 -13.21 1.39 -6.68
C ASP A 47 -13.83 1.50 -5.28
N ASP A 48 -14.88 0.74 -4.99
CA ASP A 48 -15.55 0.77 -3.69
C ASP A 48 -14.64 0.20 -2.59
N GLU A 49 -14.04 -0.97 -2.85
CA GLU A 49 -13.03 -1.58 -1.98
C GLU A 49 -11.79 -0.68 -1.88
N GLY A 50 -11.35 -0.10 -3.00
CA GLY A 50 -10.21 0.82 -3.06
C GLY A 50 -10.39 2.04 -2.17
N ILE A 51 -11.53 2.72 -2.29
CA ILE A 51 -11.90 3.91 -1.49
C ILE A 51 -12.05 3.54 -0.01
N MET A 52 -12.65 2.40 0.31
CA MET A 52 -12.81 1.93 1.69
C MET A 52 -11.44 1.72 2.36
N ILE A 53 -10.54 1.01 1.69
CA ILE A 53 -9.20 0.74 2.22
C ILE A 53 -8.40 2.05 2.31
N ASP A 54 -8.48 2.94 1.32
CA ASP A 54 -7.80 4.24 1.36
C ASP A 54 -8.25 5.09 2.56
N GLY A 55 -9.55 5.08 2.89
CA GLY A 55 -10.08 5.70 4.10
C GLY A 55 -9.49 5.11 5.40
N CYS A 56 -9.26 3.80 5.44
CA CYS A 56 -8.60 3.14 6.57
C CYS A 56 -7.10 3.50 6.65
N VAL A 57 -6.41 3.54 5.51
CA VAL A 57 -5.00 3.95 5.41
C VAL A 57 -4.82 5.43 5.78
N ALA A 58 -5.78 6.30 5.45
CA ALA A 58 -5.79 7.69 5.89
C ALA A 58 -5.88 7.81 7.42
N ARG A 59 -6.65 6.94 8.09
CA ARG A 59 -6.65 6.85 9.56
C ARG A 59 -5.32 6.35 10.09
N LEU A 60 -4.72 5.34 9.46
CA LEU A 60 -3.38 4.86 9.84
C LEU A 60 -2.37 6.00 9.80
N ARG A 61 -2.37 6.84 8.75
CA ARG A 61 -1.50 8.03 8.65
C ARG A 61 -1.62 8.96 9.85
N LYS A 62 -2.84 9.14 10.38
CA LYS A 62 -3.11 10.02 11.51
C LYS A 62 -2.53 9.48 12.83
N TYR A 63 -2.62 8.16 13.06
CA TYR A 63 -2.26 7.56 14.34
C TYR A 63 -0.87 6.92 14.36
N LYS A 64 -0.37 6.48 13.20
CA LYS A 64 0.81 5.65 13.00
C LYS A 64 1.54 6.04 11.70
N PRO A 65 2.15 7.23 11.65
CA PRO A 65 2.73 7.76 10.41
C PRO A 65 3.90 6.90 9.87
N GLU A 66 4.70 6.27 10.73
CA GLU A 66 5.84 5.44 10.30
C GLU A 66 5.39 4.13 9.63
N GLU A 67 4.33 3.51 10.16
CA GLU A 67 3.69 2.33 9.57
C GLU A 67 2.93 2.68 8.29
N TYR A 68 2.31 3.86 8.23
CA TYR A 68 1.73 4.39 7.00
C TYR A 68 2.80 4.51 5.91
N GLU A 69 3.94 5.15 6.18
CA GLU A 69 5.03 5.27 5.22
C GLU A 69 5.54 3.91 4.75
N LEU A 70 5.60 2.92 5.66
CA LEU A 70 5.99 1.56 5.33
C LEU A 70 5.01 0.91 4.34
N ILE A 71 3.70 1.03 4.58
CA ILE A 71 2.67 0.49 3.67
C ILE A 71 2.74 1.17 2.30
N ILE A 72 2.86 2.50 2.25
CA ILE A 72 2.96 3.23 0.98
C ILE A 72 4.22 2.82 0.20
N ALA A 73 5.37 2.79 0.87
CA ALA A 73 6.63 2.40 0.26
C ALA A 73 6.56 0.98 -0.33
N HIS A 74 5.92 0.06 0.38
CA HIS A 74 5.84 -1.32 -0.03
C HIS A 74 4.77 -1.59 -1.10
N PHE A 75 3.51 -1.28 -0.80
CA PHE A 75 2.38 -1.70 -1.63
C PHE A 75 2.09 -0.77 -2.80
N VAL A 76 2.35 0.54 -2.67
CA VAL A 76 2.07 1.53 -3.72
C VAL A 76 3.32 1.78 -4.57
N ILE A 77 4.43 2.13 -3.92
CA ILE A 77 5.69 2.44 -4.62
C ILE A 77 6.38 1.15 -5.10
N GLY A 78 6.17 0.01 -4.44
CA GLY A 78 6.74 -1.28 -4.85
C GLY A 78 8.18 -1.50 -4.37
N ILE A 79 8.58 -0.88 -3.26
CA ILE A 79 9.89 -1.11 -2.65
C ILE A 79 9.84 -2.42 -1.84
N SER A 80 10.81 -3.31 -2.04
CA SER A 80 10.87 -4.56 -1.28
C SER A 80 11.15 -4.31 0.21
N LEU A 81 10.57 -5.13 1.09
CA LEU A 81 10.79 -5.03 2.55
C LEU A 81 12.28 -5.09 2.92
N ARG A 82 13.06 -5.90 2.20
CA ARG A 82 14.52 -5.98 2.36
C ARG A 82 15.23 -4.67 2.03
N ALA A 83 14.80 -3.98 0.97
CA ALA A 83 15.36 -2.68 0.62
C ALA A 83 14.99 -1.61 1.67
N ILE A 84 13.78 -1.66 2.20
CA ILE A 84 13.34 -0.80 3.31
C ILE A 84 14.16 -1.07 4.57
N ALA A 85 14.33 -2.34 4.96
CA ALA A 85 15.14 -2.76 6.10
C ALA A 85 16.59 -2.27 5.99
N LYS A 86 17.21 -2.44 4.81
CA LYS A 86 18.54 -1.93 4.52
C LYS A 86 18.62 -0.41 4.67
N LYS A 87 17.63 0.33 4.17
CA LYS A 87 17.58 1.80 4.27
C LYS A 87 17.39 2.27 5.73
N ARG A 88 16.54 1.58 6.50
CA ARG A 88 16.30 1.84 7.93
C ARG A 88 17.41 1.26 8.84
N LYS A 89 18.40 0.55 8.28
CA LYS A 89 19.50 -0.11 9.00
C LYS A 89 19.01 -1.06 10.09
N CYS A 90 17.94 -1.81 9.81
CA CYS A 90 17.36 -2.78 10.73
C CYS A 90 17.23 -4.16 10.06
N SER A 91 16.78 -5.16 10.82
CA SER A 91 16.54 -6.50 10.29
C SER A 91 15.27 -6.57 9.44
N ASP A 92 15.22 -7.50 8.47
CA ASP A 92 14.01 -7.81 7.71
C ASP A 92 12.84 -8.21 8.64
N GLY A 93 13.14 -8.89 9.75
CA GLY A 93 12.14 -9.30 10.74
C GLY A 93 11.49 -8.12 11.46
N THR A 94 12.23 -7.03 11.67
CA THR A 94 11.69 -5.79 12.25
C THR A 94 10.62 -5.20 11.32
N ILE A 95 10.96 -5.05 10.04
CA ILE A 95 10.04 -4.50 9.03
C ILE A 95 8.79 -5.38 8.86
N ARG A 96 8.93 -6.71 8.88
CA ARG A 96 7.77 -7.62 8.77
C ARG A 96 6.81 -7.49 9.95
N LYS A 97 7.32 -7.31 11.17
CA LYS A 97 6.49 -7.09 12.37
C LYS A 97 5.75 -5.76 12.32
N GLU A 98 6.43 -4.70 11.89
CA GLU A 98 5.82 -3.38 11.65
C GLU A 98 4.74 -3.46 10.57
N LEU A 99 5.02 -4.14 9.45
CA LEU A 99 4.05 -4.33 8.37
C LEU A 99 2.82 -5.10 8.86
N GLN A 100 3.01 -6.19 9.62
CA GLN A 100 1.91 -6.96 10.21
C GLN A 100 1.07 -6.09 11.14
N THR A 101 1.69 -5.25 11.96
CA THR A 101 1.00 -4.30 12.84
C THR A 101 0.18 -3.30 12.05
N ALA A 102 0.73 -2.80 10.95
CA ALA A 102 0.07 -1.86 10.05
C ALA A 102 -1.15 -2.49 9.35
N MET A 103 -0.98 -3.69 8.80
CA MET A 103 -2.07 -4.45 8.16
C MET A 103 -3.19 -4.80 9.16
N GLY A 104 -2.84 -5.21 10.38
CA GLY A 104 -3.82 -5.50 11.43
C GLY A 104 -4.61 -4.27 11.86
N PHE A 105 -4.00 -3.07 11.83
CA PHE A 105 -4.73 -1.82 12.05
C PHE A 105 -5.75 -1.56 10.94
N VAL A 106 -5.37 -1.75 9.68
CA VAL A 106 -6.28 -1.57 8.53
C VAL A 106 -7.41 -2.59 8.60
N GLU A 107 -7.11 -3.86 8.87
CA GLU A 107 -8.11 -4.93 9.05
C GLU A 107 -9.12 -4.59 10.16
N GLY A 108 -8.63 -4.08 11.30
CA GLY A 108 -9.47 -3.61 12.39
C GLY A 108 -10.38 -2.44 11.97
N CYS A 109 -9.85 -1.47 11.21
CA CYS A 109 -10.65 -0.36 10.69
C CYS A 109 -11.75 -0.84 9.74
N MET A 110 -11.43 -1.76 8.82
CA MET A 110 -12.39 -2.35 7.90
C MET A 110 -13.50 -3.09 8.65
N SER A 111 -13.11 -3.90 9.64
CA SER A 111 -14.07 -4.68 10.45
C SER A 111 -15.04 -3.78 11.22
N MET A 112 -14.64 -2.57 11.59
CA MET A 112 -15.53 -1.59 12.24
C MET A 112 -16.49 -0.89 11.27
N LEU A 113 -16.15 -0.83 9.97
CA LEU A 113 -16.98 -0.19 8.95
C LEU A 113 -18.00 -1.14 8.33
N GLU A 114 -17.71 -2.44 8.33
CA GLU A 114 -18.61 -3.51 7.90
C GLU A 114 -19.57 -4.00 9.01
N ALA A 115 -19.49 -3.40 10.20
CA ALA A 115 -20.25 -3.76 11.40
C ALA A 115 -21.64 -3.12 11.48
#